data_AF-V7ENH0-F1
#
_entry.id   AF-V7ENH0-F1
#
_cell.length_a   1.000
_cell.length_b   1.000
_cell.length_c   1.000
_cell.angle_alpha   90.00
_cell.angle_beta   90.00
_cell.angle_gamma   90.00
#
_symmetry.space_group_name_H-M   'P 1'
#
loop_
_entity.id
_entity.type
_entity.pdbx_description
1 polymer ?
#
loop_
_entity_poly.entity_id
_entity_poly.type
_entity_poly.pdbx_seq_one_letter_code
_entity_poly.pdbx_strand_id
1 'polypeptide(L)'
;QFNKKAEEGRAQAALGWTGQLTIAWGEVRYRIIDAAGKPVSLHGVKVLFRHPAYEKEDESVTLALVSGQEFAAQHVPRDGVWIIEIDADAGLA
;
A
#
# COMPACT_ATOMS: atom_id res chain seq x y z
N GLN A 1 -5.29 0.75 -25.24
CA GLN A 1 -5.38 0.16 -23.88
C GLN A 1 -4.02 0.07 -23.18
N PHE A 2 -2.88 -0.06 -23.88
CA PHE A 2 -1.55 -0.06 -23.24
C PHE A 2 -1.03 1.34 -22.83
N ASN A 3 -1.30 2.38 -23.64
CA ASN A 3 -0.79 3.74 -23.40
C ASN A 3 -1.31 4.39 -22.11
N LYS A 4 -2.55 4.08 -21.69
CA LYS A 4 -3.17 4.72 -20.53
C LYS A 4 -2.53 4.28 -19.21
N LYS A 5 -2.31 2.98 -19.02
CA LYS A 5 -1.61 2.45 -17.83
C LYS A 5 -0.15 2.95 -17.73
N ALA A 6 0.52 3.10 -18.87
CA ALA A 6 1.87 3.66 -18.91
C ALA A 6 1.89 5.15 -18.56
N GLU A 7 0.85 5.90 -18.92
CA GLU A 7 0.69 7.30 -18.54
C GLU A 7 0.37 7.47 -17.06
N GLU A 8 -0.55 6.67 -16.52
CA GLU A 8 -0.85 6.57 -15.08
C GLU A 8 0.42 6.25 -14.27
N GLY A 9 1.21 5.26 -14.72
CA GLY A 9 2.48 4.91 -14.08
C GLY A 9 3.52 6.04 -14.13
N ARG A 10 3.59 6.80 -15.23
CA ARG A 10 4.49 7.98 -15.32
C ARG A 10 4.01 9.13 -14.44
N ALA A 11 2.71 9.38 -14.39
CA ALA A 11 2.12 10.39 -13.51
C ALA A 11 2.42 10.06 -12.05
N GLN A 12 2.23 8.81 -11.65
CA GLN A 12 2.57 8.33 -10.31
C GLN A 12 4.06 8.46 -10.00
N ALA A 13 4.94 8.09 -10.94
CA ALA A 13 6.38 8.26 -10.77
C ALA A 13 6.79 9.74 -10.64
N ALA A 14 6.11 10.64 -11.36
CA ALA A 14 6.38 12.08 -11.33
C ALA A 14 5.97 12.74 -10.00
N LEU A 15 5.12 12.11 -9.18
CA LEU A 15 4.76 12.62 -7.85
C LEU A 15 5.96 12.61 -6.89
N GLY A 16 6.98 11.80 -7.14
CA GLY A 16 8.15 11.68 -6.27
C GLY A 16 7.81 11.11 -4.88
N TRP A 17 6.70 10.38 -4.78
CA TRP A 17 6.22 9.80 -3.53
C TRP A 17 6.94 8.49 -3.20
N THR A 18 7.19 8.25 -1.92
CA THR A 18 7.78 7.00 -1.42
C THR A 18 6.82 6.34 -0.44
N GLY A 19 6.40 5.12 -0.75
CA GLY A 19 5.65 4.27 0.18
C GLY A 19 6.57 3.68 1.24
N GLN A 20 6.12 3.69 2.50
CA GLN A 20 6.83 3.11 3.63
C GLN A 20 5.96 2.03 4.27
N LEU A 21 6.31 0.77 4.02
CA LEU A 21 5.67 -0.41 4.60
C LEU A 21 6.51 -0.93 5.77
N THR A 22 5.88 -1.16 6.91
CA THR A 22 6.47 -1.89 8.04
C THR A 22 5.57 -3.05 8.41
N ILE A 23 6.14 -4.25 8.50
CA ILE A 23 5.45 -5.44 9.02
C ILE A 23 6.28 -5.95 10.18
N ALA A 24 5.77 -5.79 11.40
CA ALA A 24 6.45 -6.20 12.62
C ALA A 24 5.45 -6.40 13.75
N TRP A 25 5.78 -7.26 14.72
CA TRP A 25 5.01 -7.40 15.96
C TRP A 25 3.52 -7.68 15.78
N GLY A 26 3.13 -8.40 14.72
CA GLY A 26 1.73 -8.71 14.46
C GLY A 26 0.96 -7.64 13.69
N GLU A 27 1.64 -6.56 13.28
CA GLU A 27 1.00 -5.38 12.72
C GLU A 27 1.60 -5.02 11.36
N VAL A 28 0.73 -4.58 10.46
CA VAL A 28 1.06 -4.01 9.16
C VAL A 28 0.82 -2.51 9.26
N ARG A 29 1.84 -1.71 8.99
CA ARG A 29 1.78 -0.24 8.94
C ARG A 29 2.19 0.27 7.58
N TYR A 30 1.48 1.28 7.11
CA TYR A 30 1.78 1.94 5.85
C TYR A 30 1.56 3.44 5.91
N ARG A 31 2.44 4.18 5.23
CA ARG A 31 2.27 5.61 4.92
C ARG A 31 2.97 5.95 3.62
N ILE A 32 2.62 7.07 3.01
CA ILE A 32 3.32 7.64 1.86
C ILE A 32 3.93 8.98 2.27
N ILE A 33 5.19 9.20 1.92
CA ILE A 33 5.88 10.48 2.07
C ILE A 33 6.12 11.11 0.70
N ASP A 34 5.95 12.43 0.61
CA ASP A 34 6.28 13.19 -0.60
C ASP A 34 7.79 13.42 -0.73
N ALA A 35 8.22 14.03 -1.84
CA ALA A 35 9.63 14.33 -2.10
C ALA A 35 10.24 15.31 -1.07
N ALA A 36 9.44 16.05 -0.31
CA ALA A 36 9.87 16.94 0.76
C ALA A 36 9.87 16.25 2.15
N GLY A 37 9.53 14.96 2.21
CA GLY A 37 9.46 14.17 3.43
C GLY A 37 8.18 14.39 4.25
N LYS A 38 7.15 15.06 3.69
CA LYS A 38 5.86 15.26 4.37
C LYS A 38 4.92 14.09 4.10
N PRO A 39 4.11 13.67 5.10
CA PRO A 39 3.08 12.67 4.87
C PRO A 39 2.06 13.14 3.82
N VAL A 40 1.72 12.26 2.88
CA VAL A 40 0.67 12.47 1.89
C VAL A 40 -0.69 12.17 2.53
N SER A 41 -1.70 13.00 2.26
CA SER A 41 -3.06 12.76 2.71
C SER A 41 -3.72 11.66 1.90
N LEU A 42 -4.13 10.58 2.56
CA LEU A 42 -4.81 9.44 1.97
C LEU A 42 -6.22 9.31 2.55
N HIS A 43 -7.16 8.85 1.73
CA HIS A 43 -8.53 8.54 2.14
C HIS A 43 -8.68 7.10 2.62
N GLY A 44 -7.82 6.20 2.15
CA GLY A 44 -7.83 4.81 2.56
C GLY A 44 -6.64 4.03 2.00
N VAL A 45 -6.33 2.92 2.68
CA VAL A 45 -5.26 2.00 2.27
C VAL A 45 -5.78 0.57 2.37
N LYS A 46 -5.58 -0.20 1.29
CA LYS A 46 -5.82 -1.63 1.22
C LYS A 46 -4.53 -2.35 0.90
N VAL A 47 -4.27 -3.44 1.61
CA VAL A 47 -3.12 -4.32 1.41
C VAL A 47 -3.63 -5.69 0.95
N LEU A 48 -3.04 -6.20 -0.12
CA LEU A 48 -3.29 -7.55 -0.62
C LEU A 48 -2.02 -8.37 -0.48
N PHE A 49 -2.10 -9.42 0.35
CA PHE A 49 -1.07 -10.43 0.49
C PHE A 49 -1.37 -11.55 -0.51
N ARG A 50 -0.58 -11.65 -1.57
CA ARG A 50 -0.76 -12.68 -2.60
C ARG A 50 0.09 -13.90 -2.34
N HIS A 51 -0.55 -15.07 -2.32
CA HIS A 51 0.14 -16.34 -2.18
C HIS A 51 0.80 -16.71 -3.52
N PRO A 52 2.08 -17.11 -3.54
CA PRO A 52 2.85 -17.26 -4.78
C PRO A 52 2.31 -18.34 -5.73
N ALA A 53 1.52 -19.29 -5.23
CA ALA A 53 1.01 -20.41 -6.03
C ALA A 53 -0.53 -20.49 -6.11
N TYR A 54 -1.26 -19.84 -5.19
CA TYR A 54 -2.69 -20.10 -5.00
C TYR A 54 -3.45 -18.81 -4.68
N GLU A 55 -4.06 -18.17 -5.68
CA GLU A 55 -4.84 -16.94 -5.50
C GLU A 55 -5.98 -17.08 -4.46
N LYS A 56 -6.50 -18.30 -4.25
CA LYS A 56 -7.54 -18.56 -3.25
C LYS A 56 -7.06 -18.33 -1.81
N GLU A 57 -5.75 -18.30 -1.61
CA GLU A 57 -5.12 -18.03 -0.32
C GLU A 57 -4.70 -16.55 -0.19
N ASP A 58 -5.04 -15.71 -1.17
CA ASP A 58 -4.77 -14.28 -1.07
C ASP A 58 -5.56 -13.65 0.09
N GLU A 59 -4.89 -12.86 0.91
CA GLU A 59 -5.46 -12.23 2.09
C GLU A 59 -5.57 -10.71 1.85
N SER A 60 -6.77 -10.16 2.01
CA SER A 60 -7.05 -8.74 1.80
C SER A 60 -7.29 -8.04 3.13
N VAL A 61 -6.51 -7.01 3.42
CA VAL A 61 -6.55 -6.27 4.69
C VAL A 61 -6.79 -4.79 4.41
N THR A 62 -7.83 -4.23 5.04
CA THR A 62 -8.06 -2.78 5.05
C THR A 62 -7.37 -2.18 6.27
N LEU A 63 -6.51 -1.18 6.05
CA LEU A 63 -5.83 -0.51 7.15
C LEU A 63 -6.68 0.66 7.69
N ALA A 64 -6.67 0.85 9.00
CA ALA A 64 -7.34 1.97 9.66
C ALA A 64 -6.35 3.11 9.90
N LEU A 65 -6.80 4.35 9.79
CA LEU A 65 -5.99 5.53 10.14
C LEU A 65 -5.68 5.51 11.65
N VAL A 66 -4.39 5.56 12.00
CA VAL A 66 -3.92 5.60 13.39
C VAL A 66 -3.66 7.05 13.80
N SER A 67 -2.69 7.70 13.14
CA SER A 67 -2.35 9.11 13.37
C SER A 67 -1.46 9.64 12.23
N GLY A 68 -1.47 10.94 11.97
CA GLY A 68 -0.47 11.58 11.09
C GLY A 68 -0.34 10.99 9.68
N GLN A 69 -1.43 10.49 9.08
CA GLN A 69 -1.46 9.76 7.79
C GLN A 69 -0.69 8.43 7.78
N GLU A 70 -0.54 7.83 8.97
CA GLU A 70 -0.14 6.44 9.12
C GLU A 70 -1.37 5.55 9.31
N PHE A 71 -1.42 4.48 8.53
CA PHE A 71 -2.49 3.49 8.53
C PHE A 71 -1.96 2.16 9.05
N ALA A 72 -2.74 1.46 9.86
CA ALA A 72 -2.34 0.16 10.42
C ALA A 72 -3.50 -0.83 10.55
N ALA A 73 -3.14 -2.11 10.60
CA ALA A 73 -4.03 -3.19 11.01
C ALA A 73 -3.22 -4.34 11.65
N GLN A 74 -3.85 -5.05 12.57
CA GLN A 74 -3.31 -6.30 13.11
C GLN A 74 -3.49 -7.39 12.06
N HIS A 75 -2.38 -7.92 11.56
CA HIS A 75 -2.38 -8.97 10.57
C HIS A 75 -1.00 -9.65 10.49
N VAL A 76 -1.02 -10.98 10.44
CA VAL A 76 0.16 -11.81 10.23
C VAL A 76 -0.22 -12.85 9.18
N PRO A 77 0.28 -12.74 7.94
CA PRO A 77 0.11 -13.82 6.99
C PRO A 77 0.86 -15.05 7.52
N ARG A 78 0.41 -16.24 7.10
CA ARG A 78 1.10 -17.49 7.48
C ARG A 78 2.57 -17.46 7.04
N ASP A 79 3.40 -18.24 7.74
CA ASP A 79 4.81 -18.40 7.39
C ASP A 79 4.97 -18.79 5.91
N GLY A 80 5.78 -18.03 5.19
CA GLY A 80 6.00 -18.25 3.77
C GLY A 80 6.49 -17.00 3.03
N VAL A 81 6.54 -17.11 1.70
CA VAL A 81 6.84 -16.01 0.80
C VAL A 81 5.52 -15.43 0.29
N TRP A 82 5.40 -14.11 0.30
CA TRP A 82 4.21 -13.39 -0.12
C TRP A 82 4.59 -12.23 -1.03
N ILE A 83 3.74 -11.92 -2.00
CA ILE A 83 3.81 -10.67 -2.76
C ILE A 83 2.83 -9.70 -2.12
N ILE A 84 3.29 -8.49 -1.82
CA ILE A 84 2.46 -7.47 -1.17
C ILE A 84 2.13 -6.40 -2.19
N GLU A 85 0.84 -6.22 -2.44
CA GLU A 85 0.32 -5.11 -3.21
C GLU A 85 -0.41 -4.14 -2.28
N ILE A 86 -0.20 -2.84 -2.49
CA ILE A 86 -0.80 -1.80 -1.66
C ILE A 86 -1.51 -0.81 -2.58
N ASP A 87 -2.82 -0.69 -2.38
CA ASP A 87 -3.65 0.32 -3.01
C ASP A 87 -3.91 1.43 -1.99
N ALA A 88 -3.35 2.61 -2.26
CA ALA A 88 -3.50 3.81 -1.44
C ALA A 88 -4.24 4.89 -2.22
N ASP A 89 -5.41 5.29 -1.74
CA ASP A 89 -6.24 6.31 -2.38
C ASP A 89 -5.85 7.70 -1.85
N ALA A 90 -5.30 8.54 -2.72
CA ALA A 90 -4.98 9.94 -2.44
C ALA A 90 -6.04 10.92 -2.96
N GLY A 91 -7.15 10.43 -3.53
CA GLY A 91 -8.21 11.26 -4.11
C GLY A 91 -7.78 12.09 -5.32
N LEU A 92 -6.69 11.70 -5.99
CA LEU A 92 -6.20 12.37 -7.20
C LEU A 92 -6.96 11.83 -8.42
N ALA A 93 -7.47 12.74 -9.24
CA ALA A 93 -8.29 12.47 -10.43
C ALA A 93 -7.47 12.15 -11.68
#